data_AF-A0A932CKB1-F1
#
_entry.id   AF-A0A932CKB1-F1
#
_cell.length_a   1.000
_cell.length_b   1.000
_cell.length_c   1.000
_cell.angle_alpha   90.00
_cell.angle_beta   90.00
_cell.angle_gamma   90.00
#
_symmetry.space_group_name_H-M   'P 1'
#
loop_
_entity.id
_entity.type
_entity.pdbx_description
1 polymer ?
#
loop_
_entity_poly.entity_id
_entity_poly.type
_entity_poly.pdbx_seq_one_letter_code
_entity_poly.pdbx_strand_id
1 'polypeptide(L)'
;MGLDIGIIHIQYLARPHGWAYKFVWELAIEASGSGYMHGDGNNWGPFTQRHVLQMLDEFAGDKGLDATAKAEVLAWVRSLPWEGWRDDLDISAAQDDDHDPWVDGPNEQDGGLIELHFNW
;
A
#
# COMPACT_ATOMS: atom_id res chain seq x y z
N MET A 1 -29.79 -8.64 -1.57
CA MET A 1 -29.25 -7.26 -1.54
C MET A 1 -27.80 -7.40 -1.88
N GLY A 2 -27.39 -7.06 -3.10
CA GLY A 2 -26.00 -7.17 -3.53
C GLY A 2 -25.21 -6.03 -2.91
N LEU A 3 -24.16 -6.35 -2.14
CA LEU A 3 -23.14 -5.37 -1.80
C LEU A 3 -22.41 -5.06 -3.11
N ASP A 4 -22.64 -3.86 -3.66
CA ASP A 4 -21.70 -3.25 -4.60
C ASP A 4 -20.43 -2.97 -3.80
N ILE A 5 -19.53 -3.95 -3.79
CA ILE A 5 -18.15 -3.76 -3.38
C ILE A 5 -17.55 -2.91 -4.50
N GLY A 6 -17.09 -1.69 -4.16
CA GLY A 6 -16.57 -0.71 -5.12
C GLY A 6 -15.64 -1.37 -6.13
N ILE A 7 -15.74 -0.95 -7.40
CA ILE A 7 -14.97 -1.52 -8.51
C ILE A 7 -13.48 -1.32 -8.22
N ILE A 8 -12.83 -2.35 -7.66
CA ILE A 8 -11.38 -2.43 -7.53
C ILE A 8 -10.84 -2.44 -8.95
N HIS A 9 -10.27 -1.31 -9.39
CA HIS A 9 -9.65 -1.22 -10.70
C HIS A 9 -8.38 -2.08 -10.70
N ILE A 10 -8.46 -3.28 -11.28
CA ILE A 10 -7.31 -4.14 -11.53
C ILE A 10 -6.45 -3.47 -12.61
N GLN A 11 -5.54 -2.58 -12.19
CA GLN A 11 -4.50 -2.04 -13.05
C GLN A 11 -3.23 -2.84 -12.86
N TYR A 12 -2.80 -3.54 -13.91
CA TYR A 12 -1.51 -4.19 -13.93
C TYR A 12 -0.41 -3.14 -13.93
N LEU A 13 0.22 -2.97 -12.77
CA LEU A 13 1.31 -2.01 -12.60
C LEU A 13 2.54 -2.46 -13.37
N ALA A 14 3.19 -1.52 -14.06
CA ALA A 14 4.51 -1.76 -14.61
C ALA A 14 5.45 -2.17 -13.48
N ARG A 15 6.24 -3.23 -13.70
CA ARG A 15 7.15 -3.76 -12.67
C ARG A 15 8.13 -2.65 -12.27
N PRO A 16 8.15 -2.21 -11.00
CA PRO A 16 9.08 -1.18 -10.58
C PRO A 16 10.52 -1.70 -10.66
N HIS A 17 11.47 -0.76 -10.68
CA HIS A 17 12.90 -1.04 -10.66
C HIS A 17 13.56 -0.46 -9.41
N GLY A 18 14.82 -0.84 -9.15
CA GLY A 18 15.61 -0.27 -8.05
C GLY A 18 14.98 -0.49 -6.68
N TRP A 19 14.92 0.58 -5.88
CA TRP A 19 14.37 0.53 -4.52
C TRP A 19 12.87 0.28 -4.48
N ALA A 20 12.10 0.76 -5.47
CA ALA A 20 10.68 0.50 -5.53
C ALA A 20 10.38 -1.00 -5.75
N TYR A 21 11.22 -1.71 -6.52
CA TYR A 21 11.12 -3.16 -6.64
C TYR A 21 11.35 -3.88 -5.30
N LYS A 22 12.28 -3.38 -4.49
CA LYS A 22 12.55 -3.95 -3.16
C LYS A 22 11.40 -3.67 -2.20
N PHE A 23 10.86 -2.46 -2.23
CA PHE A 23 9.74 -2.07 -1.39
C PHE A 23 8.45 -2.84 -1.72
N VAL A 24 8.19 -3.14 -3.00
CA VAL A 24 7.12 -4.05 -3.45
C VAL A 24 7.16 -5.40 -2.73
N TRP A 25 8.35 -5.94 -2.46
CA TRP A 25 8.46 -7.20 -1.72
C TRP A 25 8.11 -7.08 -0.24
N GLU A 26 8.41 -5.95 0.39
CA GLU A 26 8.01 -5.71 1.78
C GLU A 26 6.46 -5.65 1.88
N LEU A 27 5.80 -4.99 0.92
CA LEU A 27 4.34 -5.01 0.81
C LEU A 27 3.78 -6.42 0.63
N ALA A 28 4.43 -7.26 -0.19
CA ALA A 28 4.03 -8.65 -0.37
C ALA A 28 4.18 -9.50 0.91
N ILE A 29 5.27 -9.29 1.66
CA ILE A 29 5.51 -9.96 2.93
C ILE A 29 4.46 -9.56 3.95
N GLU A 30 4.16 -8.26 4.06
CA GLU A 30 3.12 -7.74 4.93
C GLU A 30 1.75 -8.35 4.59
N ALA A 31 1.35 -8.31 3.32
CA ALA A 31 0.10 -8.93 2.89
C ALA A 31 0.05 -10.44 3.22
N SER A 32 1.16 -11.16 3.04
CA SER A 32 1.22 -12.58 3.40
C SER A 32 1.13 -12.82 4.90
N GLY A 33 1.75 -11.98 5.72
CA GLY A 33 1.72 -12.09 7.19
C GLY A 33 0.34 -11.80 7.77
N SER A 34 -0.37 -10.84 7.15
CA SER A 34 -1.68 -10.36 7.59
C SER A 34 -2.86 -11.14 6.96
N GLY A 35 -2.59 -12.18 6.15
CA GLY A 35 -3.63 -12.99 5.50
C GLY A 35 -4.32 -12.30 4.31
N TYR A 36 -3.72 -11.22 3.82
CA TYR A 36 -4.16 -10.33 2.75
C TYR A 36 -3.49 -10.62 1.41
N MET A 37 -2.95 -11.83 1.27
CA MET A 37 -2.45 -12.36 0.01
C MET A 37 -3.41 -13.44 -0.51
N HIS A 38 -3.94 -13.23 -1.71
CA HIS A 38 -4.86 -14.17 -2.36
C HIS A 38 -4.59 -14.28 -3.86
N GLY A 39 -5.23 -15.27 -4.51
CA GLY A 39 -5.02 -15.61 -5.92
C GLY A 39 -3.57 -15.96 -6.25
N ASP A 40 -3.17 -17.24 -6.30
CA ASP A 40 -1.80 -17.69 -6.65
C ASP A 40 -0.59 -16.91 -6.05
N GLY A 41 -0.80 -16.07 -5.02
CA GLY A 41 0.19 -15.15 -4.44
C GLY A 41 0.38 -13.82 -5.17
N ASN A 42 -0.50 -13.40 -6.09
CA ASN A 42 -0.29 -12.24 -6.95
C ASN A 42 -1.19 -11.02 -6.65
N ASN A 43 -2.17 -11.17 -5.76
CA ASN A 43 -2.97 -10.07 -5.23
C ASN A 43 -2.62 -9.80 -3.78
N TRP A 44 -2.26 -8.56 -3.48
CA TRP A 44 -1.80 -8.13 -2.16
C TRP A 44 -2.61 -6.94 -1.67
N GLY A 45 -3.14 -7.05 -0.46
CA GLY A 45 -3.81 -5.97 0.22
C GLY A 45 -5.15 -6.38 0.83
N PRO A 46 -5.88 -5.39 1.35
CA PRO A 46 -5.84 -3.99 0.99
C PRO A 46 -4.76 -3.24 1.76
N PHE A 47 -4.37 -2.11 1.21
CA PHE A 47 -3.46 -1.15 1.84
C PHE A 47 -4.10 0.23 1.88
N THR A 48 -3.99 0.90 3.01
CA THR A 48 -4.28 2.33 3.11
C THR A 48 -3.04 3.15 2.77
N GLN A 49 -3.26 4.39 2.33
CA GLN A 49 -2.16 5.29 2.00
C GLN A 49 -1.25 5.55 3.20
N ARG A 50 -1.82 5.76 4.40
CA ARG A 50 -1.04 5.91 5.64
C ARG A 50 -0.17 4.70 5.90
N HIS A 51 -0.73 3.49 5.85
CA HIS A 51 0.00 2.25 6.15
C HIS A 51 1.20 2.08 5.20
N VAL A 52 1.01 2.28 3.89
CA VAL A 52 2.12 2.18 2.92
C VAL A 52 3.19 3.23 3.16
N LEU A 53 2.82 4.44 3.56
CA LEU A 53 3.80 5.50 3.87
C LEU A 53 4.58 5.20 5.15
N GLN A 54 3.95 4.61 6.17
CA GLN A 54 4.63 4.16 7.39
C GLN A 54 5.62 3.04 7.08
N MET A 55 5.20 2.03 6.32
CA MET A 55 6.10 0.97 5.84
C MET A 55 7.26 1.52 5.01
N LEU A 56 7.03 2.56 4.20
CA LEU A 56 8.11 3.21 3.44
C LEU A 56 9.12 3.89 4.37
N ASP A 57 8.66 4.54 5.44
CA ASP A 57 9.52 5.17 6.44
C ASP A 57 10.37 4.15 7.19
N GLU A 58 9.76 3.04 7.62
CA GLU A 58 10.45 1.91 8.24
C GLU A 58 11.47 1.27 7.29
N PHE A 59 11.05 0.97 6.06
CA PHE A 59 11.93 0.44 5.02
C PHE A 59 13.12 1.35 4.74
N ALA A 60 12.89 2.67 4.66
CA ALA A 60 13.96 3.63 4.46
C ALA A 60 14.95 3.65 5.63
N GLY A 61 14.45 3.59 6.88
CA GLY A 61 15.28 3.49 8.08
C GLY A 61 16.12 2.22 8.11
N ASP A 62 15.49 1.07 7.86
CA ASP A 62 16.12 -0.25 7.91
C ASP A 62 17.18 -0.46 6.82
N LYS A 63 16.91 0.02 5.61
CA LYS A 63 17.87 -0.08 4.49
C LYS A 63 18.89 1.06 4.46
N GLY A 64 18.74 2.08 5.33
CA GLY A 64 19.59 3.27 5.33
C GLY A 64 19.47 4.07 4.04
N LEU A 65 18.26 4.20 3.50
CA LEU A 65 18.01 4.98 2.29
C LEU A 65 18.26 6.47 2.54
N ASP A 66 18.95 7.11 1.60
CA ASP A 66 18.99 8.57 1.57
C ASP A 66 17.65 9.16 1.10
N ALA A 67 17.51 10.48 1.25
CA ALA A 67 16.29 11.20 0.88
C ALA A 67 15.94 11.08 -0.61
N THR A 68 16.93 10.93 -1.49
CA THR A 68 16.72 10.80 -2.94
C THR A 68 16.14 9.43 -3.26
N ALA A 69 16.74 8.36 -2.73
CA ALA A 69 16.26 7.00 -2.89
C ALA A 69 14.85 6.81 -2.30
N LYS A 70 14.59 7.40 -1.12
CA LYS A 70 13.24 7.40 -0.53
C LYS A 70 12.23 8.15 -1.42
N ALA A 71 12.62 9.28 -2.00
CA ALA A 71 11.76 10.05 -2.90
C ALA A 71 11.42 9.30 -4.19
N GLU A 72 12.35 8.48 -4.72
CA GLU A 72 12.06 7.61 -5.87
C GLU A 72 11.00 6.56 -5.55
N VAL A 73 11.10 5.91 -4.38
CA VAL A 73 10.08 4.94 -3.94
C VAL A 73 8.75 5.65 -3.69
N LEU A 74 8.76 6.82 -3.04
CA LEU A 74 7.56 7.62 -2.81
C LEU A 74 6.89 8.04 -4.14
N ALA A 75 7.66 8.40 -5.16
CA ALA A 75 7.12 8.72 -6.48
C ALA A 75 6.43 7.52 -7.12
N TRP A 76 6.98 6.31 -6.96
CA TRP A 76 6.30 5.08 -7.35
C TRP A 76 5.02 4.83 -6.53
N VAL A 77 5.09 4.96 -5.20
CA VAL A 77 3.92 4.82 -4.31
C VAL A 77 2.81 5.77 -4.76
N ARG A 78 3.12 7.04 -5.04
CA ARG A 78 2.16 8.04 -5.56
C ARG A 78 1.52 7.67 -6.88
N SER A 79 2.19 6.89 -7.72
CA SER A 79 1.69 6.46 -9.03
C SER A 79 0.68 5.31 -8.97
N LEU A 80 0.52 4.68 -7.79
CA LEU A 80 -0.45 3.60 -7.57
C LEU A 80 -1.88 4.15 -7.69
N PRO A 81 -2.88 3.29 -8.03
CA PRO A 81 -4.25 3.71 -8.29
C PRO A 81 -5.04 4.00 -7.01
N TRP A 82 -4.59 4.96 -6.21
CA TRP A 82 -5.24 5.37 -4.96
C TRP A 82 -6.64 5.93 -5.19
N GLU A 83 -7.60 5.48 -4.38
CA GLU A 83 -8.89 6.16 -4.26
C GLU A 83 -8.75 7.45 -3.44
N GLY A 84 -8.36 8.55 -4.10
CA GLY A 84 -8.27 9.86 -3.45
C GLY A 84 -6.99 10.07 -2.65
N TRP A 85 -5.85 10.08 -3.35
CA TRP A 85 -4.54 10.43 -2.76
C TRP A 85 -4.60 11.72 -1.94
N ARG A 86 -3.97 11.68 -0.76
CA ARG A 86 -3.88 12.80 0.19
C ARG A 86 -2.43 13.19 0.45
N ASP A 87 -2.06 14.42 0.15
CA ASP A 87 -0.71 14.94 0.46
C ASP A 87 -0.56 15.40 1.92
N ASP A 88 -1.66 15.53 2.66
CA ASP A 88 -1.74 16.08 4.01
C ASP A 88 -1.84 15.02 5.12
N LEU A 89 -1.55 13.74 4.80
CA LEU A 89 -1.63 12.66 5.78
C LEU A 89 -0.60 12.82 6.90
N ASP A 90 -1.10 12.86 8.13
CA ASP A 90 -0.28 12.64 9.32
C ASP A 90 0.00 11.14 9.46
N ILE A 91 1.24 10.75 9.14
CA ILE A 91 1.75 9.39 9.25
C ILE A 91 2.29 9.07 10.66
N SER A 92 2.38 10.08 11.53
CA SER A 92 2.82 9.93 12.93
C SER A 92 1.67 9.62 13.89
N ALA A 93 0.43 9.75 13.44
CA ALA A 93 -0.74 9.34 14.20
C ALA A 93 -0.74 7.81 14.40
N ALA A 94 -1.08 7.38 15.61
CA ALA A 94 -1.23 5.95 15.91
C ALA A 94 -2.34 5.34 15.03
N GLN A 95 -2.05 4.20 14.40
CA GLN A 95 -3.10 3.37 13.82
C GLN A 95 -3.98 2.82 14.94
N ASP A 96 -5.27 2.74 14.67
CA ASP A 96 -6.18 1.96 15.50
C ASP A 96 -5.94 0.48 15.17
N ASP A 97 -5.35 -0.27 16.12
CA ASP A 97 -4.95 -1.66 15.92
C ASP A 97 -6.16 -2.59 15.66
N ASP A 98 -7.37 -2.17 16.03
CA ASP A 98 -8.61 -2.93 15.80
C ASP A 98 -9.23 -2.65 14.41
N HIS A 99 -8.66 -1.73 13.62
CA HIS A 99 -9.19 -1.37 12.31
C HIS A 99 -8.89 -2.44 11.25
N ASP A 100 -9.94 -3.06 10.71
CA ASP A 100 -9.84 -3.96 9.57
C ASP A 100 -10.28 -3.24 8.28
N PRO A 101 -9.36 -2.86 7.38
CA PRO A 101 -9.70 -2.12 6.17
C PRO A 101 -10.62 -2.89 5.20
N TRP A 102 -10.75 -4.22 5.30
CA TRP A 102 -11.75 -4.98 4.54
C TRP A 102 -13.17 -4.86 5.09
N VAL A 103 -13.29 -4.76 6.42
CA VAL A 103 -14.59 -4.76 7.11
C VAL A 103 -15.12 -3.34 7.27
N ASP A 104 -14.24 -2.42 7.62
CA ASP A 104 -14.58 -1.05 7.98
C ASP A 104 -14.47 -0.08 6.79
N GLY A 105 -13.78 -0.49 5.71
CA GLY A 105 -13.40 0.38 4.60
C GLY A 105 -12.29 1.36 4.98
N PRO A 106 -11.84 2.24 4.07
CA PRO A 106 -10.84 3.25 4.42
C PRO A 106 -11.44 4.25 5.41
N ASN A 107 -10.84 4.37 6.58
CA ASN A 107 -11.10 5.51 7.44
C ASN A 107 -10.73 6.80 6.69
N GLU A 108 -11.54 7.87 6.81
CA GLU A 108 -11.25 9.17 6.17
C GLU A 108 -9.83 9.67 6.49
N GLN A 109 -9.31 9.26 7.65
CA GLN A 109 -8.00 9.63 8.13
C GLN A 109 -6.86 8.89 7.44
N ASP A 110 -7.07 7.71 6.88
CA ASP A 110 -6.00 6.82 6.37
C ASP A 110 -5.67 7.02 4.88
N GLY A 111 -6.46 7.86 4.20
CA GLY A 111 -6.35 8.11 2.77
C GLY A 111 -7.00 7.01 1.93
N GLY A 112 -6.66 6.97 0.64
CA GLY A 112 -7.25 5.99 -0.28
C GLY A 112 -6.89 4.55 0.05
N LEU A 113 -7.79 3.63 -0.30
CA LEU A 113 -7.56 2.18 -0.24
C LEU A 113 -7.11 1.67 -1.60
N ILE A 114 -6.13 0.76 -1.62
CA ILE A 114 -5.73 0.03 -2.84
C ILE A 114 -5.57 -1.46 -2.57
N GLU A 115 -5.76 -2.23 -3.62
CA GLU A 115 -5.31 -3.62 -3.70
C GLU A 115 -4.35 -3.73 -4.89
N LEU A 116 -3.20 -4.36 -4.68
CA LEU A 116 -2.16 -4.47 -5.68
C LEU A 116 -2.25 -5.81 -6.40
N HIS A 117 -2.43 -5.76 -7.72
CA HIS A 117 -2.53 -6.94 -8.58
C HIS A 117 -1.35 -6.95 -9.54
N PHE A 118 -0.50 -7.98 -9.46
CA PHE A 118 0.67 -8.09 -10.32
C PHE A 118 0.58 -9.31 -11.26
N ASN A 119 0.96 -9.13 -12.52
CA ASN A 119 1.21 -10.24 -13.45
C ASN A 119 2.68 -10.64 -13.35
N TRP A 120 2.97 -11.79 -12.75
CA TRP A 120 4.30 -12.38 -12.66
C TRP A 120 4.47 -13.52 -13.65
#